data_AF-A0A937KIJ2-F1
#
_entry.id   AF-A0A937KIJ2-F1
#
_cell.length_a   1.000
_cell.length_b   1.000
_cell.length_c   1.000
_cell.angle_alpha   90.00
_cell.angle_beta   90.00
_cell.angle_gamma   90.00
#
_symmetry.space_group_name_H-M   'P 1'
#
loop_
_entity.id
_entity.type
_entity.pdbx_description
1 polymer ?
#
loop_
_entity_poly.entity_id
_entity_poly.type
_entity_poly.pdbx_seq_one_letter_code
_entity_poly.pdbx_strand_id
1 'polypeptide(L)'
;MSKKKPDQVADNPSTLPYASNVGAPAIKPSNLTSFKEEKLSKTNKYFSSRYEEIKEEYKKLMESYEWNKLIYNCSFSFKPDKGEIYHLYQRDDQNLFLSIIGPDEWDEIYIGSFRLDSNDKWEKVDI
;
A
#
# COMPACT_ATOMS: atom_id res chain seq x y z
N MET A 1 -13.09 47.44 -62.32
CA MET A 1 -12.90 46.00 -62.59
C MET A 1 -12.39 45.35 -61.33
N SER A 2 -13.20 44.56 -60.62
CA SER A 2 -12.78 43.89 -59.38
C SER A 2 -11.78 42.78 -59.74
N LYS A 3 -10.64 42.75 -59.05
CA LYS A 3 -9.53 41.81 -59.32
C LYS A 3 -9.97 40.42 -58.87
N LYS A 4 -10.25 39.52 -59.82
CA LYS A 4 -10.67 38.13 -59.55
C LYS A 4 -9.58 37.44 -58.72
N LYS A 5 -9.95 36.89 -57.57
CA LYS A 5 -9.01 36.11 -56.73
C LYS A 5 -8.54 34.87 -57.51
N PRO A 6 -7.28 34.44 -57.35
CA PRO A 6 -6.78 33.22 -57.95
C PRO A 6 -7.58 32.01 -57.42
N ASP A 7 -7.92 31.10 -58.33
CA ASP A 7 -8.58 29.84 -57.99
C ASP A 7 -7.55 28.95 -57.25
N GLN A 8 -7.93 28.35 -56.10
CA GLN A 8 -7.08 27.52 -55.19
C GLN A 8 -6.26 28.26 -54.11
N VAL A 9 -6.75 29.35 -53.51
CA VAL A 9 -6.10 30.01 -52.35
C VAL A 9 -7.04 30.06 -51.15
N ALA A 10 -6.59 29.53 -49.99
CA ALA A 10 -7.27 29.69 -48.71
C ALA A 10 -6.81 31.00 -48.04
N ASP A 11 -7.75 31.83 -47.57
CA ASP A 11 -7.42 33.13 -46.96
C ASP A 11 -6.68 32.99 -45.61
N ASN A 12 -6.83 31.87 -44.88
CA ASN A 12 -6.09 31.58 -43.65
C ASN A 12 -5.68 30.09 -43.55
N PRO A 13 -4.57 29.67 -44.17
CA PRO A 13 -4.20 28.25 -44.29
C PRO A 13 -3.78 27.60 -42.96
N SER A 14 -3.38 28.40 -41.96
CA SER A 14 -2.84 27.89 -40.68
C SER A 14 -3.87 27.26 -39.75
N THR A 15 -5.17 27.55 -39.95
CA THR A 15 -6.25 27.04 -39.09
C THR A 15 -6.99 25.85 -39.71
N LEU A 16 -6.56 25.38 -40.88
CA LEU A 16 -7.24 24.29 -41.58
C LEU A 16 -6.94 22.94 -40.91
N PRO A 17 -7.94 22.09 -40.65
CA PRO A 17 -7.72 20.74 -40.14
C PRO A 17 -7.23 19.75 -41.22
N TYR A 18 -6.94 20.24 -42.43
CA TYR A 18 -6.54 19.45 -43.59
C TYR A 18 -5.55 20.22 -44.47
N ALA A 19 -4.91 19.51 -45.41
CA ALA A 19 -3.93 20.06 -46.34
C ALA A 19 -4.54 21.16 -47.24
N SER A 20 -3.91 22.33 -47.29
CA SER A 20 -4.41 23.50 -48.03
C SER A 20 -4.26 23.42 -49.55
N ASN A 21 -3.43 22.50 -50.06
CA ASN A 21 -3.24 22.24 -51.49
C ASN A 21 -2.85 20.77 -51.75
N VAL A 22 -2.82 20.37 -53.02
CA VAL A 22 -2.48 19.01 -53.48
C VAL A 22 -1.01 18.59 -53.25
N GLY A 23 -0.12 19.55 -52.94
CA GLY A 23 1.29 19.28 -52.63
C GLY A 23 1.61 19.23 -51.12
N ALA A 24 0.63 19.52 -50.26
CA ALA A 24 0.82 19.57 -48.82
C ALA A 24 0.75 18.15 -48.21
N PRO A 25 1.53 17.88 -47.14
CA PRO A 25 1.57 16.56 -46.52
C PRO A 25 0.20 16.16 -45.95
N ALA A 26 -0.18 14.89 -46.16
CA ALA A 26 -1.42 14.35 -45.62
C ALA A 26 -1.37 14.29 -44.09
N ILE A 27 -2.21 15.08 -43.42
CA ILE A 27 -2.39 15.04 -41.97
C ILE A 27 -3.19 13.76 -41.66
N LYS A 28 -2.51 12.72 -41.15
CA LYS A 28 -3.16 11.49 -40.67
C LYS A 28 -3.07 11.45 -39.14
N PRO A 29 -4.16 11.08 -38.43
CA PRO A 29 -4.07 10.87 -37.00
C PRO A 29 -3.08 9.73 -36.70
N SER A 30 -2.16 9.96 -35.78
CA SER A 30 -1.26 8.90 -35.30
C SER A 30 -2.06 7.82 -34.57
N ASN A 31 -1.75 6.55 -34.80
CA ASN A 31 -2.36 5.45 -34.06
C ASN A 31 -1.87 5.48 -32.60
N LEU A 32 -2.75 5.86 -31.68
CA LEU A 32 -2.44 5.96 -30.24
C LEU A 32 -2.66 4.65 -29.47
N THR A 33 -3.07 3.57 -30.14
CA THR A 33 -3.46 2.32 -29.48
C THR A 33 -2.32 1.72 -28.67
N SER A 34 -1.12 1.62 -29.25
CA SER A 34 0.05 1.08 -28.55
C SER A 34 0.45 1.91 -27.33
N PHE A 35 0.37 3.24 -27.43
CA PHE A 35 0.61 4.13 -26.27
C PHE A 35 -0.42 3.90 -25.17
N LYS A 36 -1.71 3.80 -25.52
CA LYS A 36 -2.78 3.55 -24.54
C LYS A 36 -2.62 2.19 -23.85
N GLU A 37 -2.30 1.14 -24.60
CA GLU A 37 -2.08 -0.20 -24.07
C GLU A 37 -0.87 -0.23 -23.13
N GLU A 38 0.25 0.40 -23.51
CA GLU A 38 1.44 0.51 -22.67
C GLU A 38 1.12 1.24 -21.35
N LYS A 39 0.38 2.36 -21.43
CA LYS A 39 -0.03 3.11 -20.24
C LYS A 39 -1.02 2.34 -19.39
N LEU A 40 -1.97 1.64 -19.99
CA LEU A 40 -2.95 0.83 -19.28
C LEU A 40 -2.26 -0.29 -18.49
N SER A 41 -1.32 -0.99 -19.12
CA SER A 41 -0.53 -2.04 -18.45
C SER A 41 0.26 -1.51 -17.26
N LYS A 42 0.94 -0.36 -17.43
CA LYS A 42 1.69 0.30 -16.34
C LYS A 42 0.78 0.72 -15.19
N THR A 43 -0.35 1.33 -15.50
CA THR A 43 -1.34 1.77 -14.50
C THR A 43 -1.94 0.60 -13.74
N ASN A 44 -2.30 -0.49 -14.42
CA ASN A 44 -2.81 -1.70 -13.78
C ASN A 44 -1.77 -2.29 -12.83
N LYS A 45 -0.51 -2.41 -13.27
CA LYS A 45 0.58 -2.90 -12.41
C LYS A 45 0.77 -2.04 -11.17
N TYR A 46 0.70 -0.71 -11.31
CA TYR A 46 0.76 0.20 -10.16
C TYR A 46 -0.37 -0.05 -9.16
N PHE A 47 -1.62 -0.15 -9.63
CA PHE A 47 -2.75 -0.42 -8.75
C PHE A 47 -2.68 -1.79 -8.08
N SER A 48 -2.22 -2.82 -8.79
CA SER A 48 -1.99 -4.14 -8.20
C SER A 48 -0.92 -4.11 -7.11
N SER A 49 0.18 -3.36 -7.30
CA SER A 49 1.21 -3.19 -6.26
C SER A 49 0.64 -2.50 -5.02
N ARG A 50 -0.04 -1.36 -5.21
CA ARG A 50 -0.63 -0.61 -4.10
C ARG A 50 -1.69 -1.42 -3.35
N TYR A 51 -2.45 -2.24 -4.07
CA TYR A 51 -3.40 -3.15 -3.43
C TYR A 51 -2.71 -4.16 -2.52
N GLU A 52 -1.64 -4.81 -2.98
CA GLU A 52 -0.93 -5.79 -2.15
C GLU A 52 -0.24 -5.12 -0.96
N GLU A 53 0.34 -3.93 -1.13
CA GLU A 53 0.89 -3.12 -0.02
C GLU A 53 -0.17 -2.84 1.06
N ILE A 54 -1.35 -2.33 0.67
CA ILE A 54 -2.43 -2.03 1.61
C ILE A 54 -2.93 -3.31 2.30
N LYS A 55 -3.02 -4.41 1.57
CA LYS A 55 -3.43 -5.70 2.11
C LYS A 55 -2.42 -6.25 3.11
N GLU A 56 -1.12 -6.06 2.88
CA GLU A 56 -0.07 -6.44 3.82
C GLU A 56 -0.14 -5.60 5.10
N GLU A 57 -0.30 -4.27 4.97
CA GLU A 57 -0.49 -3.38 6.11
C GLU A 57 -1.75 -3.72 6.91
N TYR A 58 -2.85 -4.06 6.24
CA TYR A 58 -4.06 -4.54 6.90
C TYR A 58 -3.82 -5.83 7.70
N LYS A 59 -3.08 -6.79 7.14
CA LYS A 59 -2.73 -8.03 7.86
C LYS A 59 -1.91 -7.75 9.10
N LYS A 60 -0.88 -6.89 9.00
CA LYS A 60 -0.04 -6.49 10.15
C LYS A 60 -0.88 -5.81 11.23
N LEU A 61 -1.80 -4.94 10.84
CA LEU A 61 -2.72 -4.28 11.76
C LEU A 61 -3.64 -5.29 12.47
N MET A 62 -4.22 -6.23 11.72
CA MET A 62 -5.08 -7.27 12.27
C MET A 62 -4.33 -8.16 13.26
N GLU A 63 -3.12 -8.59 12.91
CA GLU A 63 -2.25 -9.38 13.79
C GLU A 63 -1.91 -8.60 15.07
N SER A 64 -1.52 -7.33 14.96
CA SER A 64 -1.26 -6.47 16.12
C SER A 64 -2.49 -6.35 17.02
N TYR A 65 -3.68 -6.21 16.43
CA TYR A 65 -4.94 -6.17 17.18
C TYR A 65 -5.23 -7.49 17.92
N GLU A 66 -5.03 -8.63 17.26
CA GLU A 66 -5.23 -9.95 17.87
C GLU A 66 -4.27 -10.19 19.04
N TRP A 67 -2.98 -9.86 18.89
CA TRP A 67 -2.01 -9.95 19.98
C TRP A 67 -2.38 -9.05 21.16
N ASN A 68 -2.75 -7.80 20.89
CA ASN A 68 -3.17 -6.88 21.94
C ASN A 68 -4.40 -7.40 22.67
N LYS A 69 -5.42 -7.87 21.93
CA LYS A 69 -6.60 -8.48 22.52
C LYS A 69 -6.22 -9.67 23.41
N LEU A 70 -5.31 -10.53 22.96
CA LEU A 70 -4.87 -11.69 23.73
C LEU A 70 -4.19 -11.27 25.04
N ILE A 71 -3.23 -10.35 24.99
CA ILE A 71 -2.49 -9.88 26.16
C ILE A 71 -3.40 -9.16 27.15
N TYR A 72 -4.31 -8.31 26.68
CA TYR A 72 -5.26 -7.65 27.58
C TYR A 72 -6.25 -8.60 28.25
N ASN A 73 -6.52 -9.76 27.64
CA ASN A 73 -7.37 -10.80 28.24
C ASN A 73 -6.59 -11.79 29.12
N CYS A 74 -5.26 -11.76 29.11
CA CYS A 74 -4.45 -12.65 29.92
C CYS A 74 -4.43 -12.21 31.39
N SER A 75 -4.11 -13.14 32.29
CA SER A 75 -3.94 -12.82 33.71
C SER A 75 -2.55 -12.27 33.98
N PHE A 76 -2.42 -11.17 34.71
CA PHE A 76 -1.13 -10.67 35.16
C PHE A 76 -1.25 -10.01 36.54
N SER A 77 -0.23 -10.19 37.38
CA SER A 77 -0.23 -9.74 38.78
C SER A 77 0.66 -8.51 39.03
N PHE A 78 1.16 -7.88 37.98
CA PHE A 78 2.03 -6.71 38.05
C PHE A 78 1.49 -5.55 37.20
N LYS A 79 2.00 -4.35 37.46
CA LYS A 79 1.75 -3.19 36.60
C LYS A 79 2.81 -3.16 35.51
N PRO A 80 2.45 -3.24 34.22
CA PRO A 80 3.43 -3.14 33.15
C PRO A 80 3.94 -1.69 33.01
N ASP A 81 5.24 -1.55 32.79
CA ASP A 81 5.94 -0.30 32.53
C ASP A 81 6.25 -0.18 31.03
N LYS A 82 6.26 1.06 30.54
CA LYS A 82 6.48 1.37 29.12
C LYS A 82 7.94 1.12 28.76
N GLY A 83 8.18 0.41 27.66
CA GLY A 83 9.52 0.11 27.15
C GLY A 83 10.12 -1.22 27.62
N GLU A 84 9.59 -1.81 28.70
CA GLU A 84 10.06 -3.10 29.21
C GLU A 84 9.51 -4.28 28.40
N ILE A 85 10.28 -5.37 28.37
CA ILE A 85 9.93 -6.61 27.67
C ILE A 85 9.30 -7.57 28.67
N TYR A 86 8.20 -8.18 28.23
CA TYR A 86 7.43 -9.16 28.98
C TYR A 86 7.21 -10.39 28.12
N HIS A 87 7.06 -11.54 28.76
CA HIS A 87 6.93 -12.83 28.10
C HIS A 87 5.55 -13.41 28.37
N LEU A 88 4.88 -13.84 27.30
CA LEU A 88 3.57 -14.47 27.35
C LEU A 88 3.72 -15.98 27.38
N TYR A 89 3.09 -16.60 28.38
CA TYR A 89 3.10 -18.04 28.58
C TYR A 89 1.70 -18.62 28.64
N GLN A 90 1.60 -19.91 28.35
CA GLN A 90 0.39 -20.71 28.53
C GLN A 90 0.62 -21.77 29.59
N ARG A 91 -0.25 -21.79 30.61
CA ARG A 91 -0.29 -22.86 31.62
C ARG A 91 -0.95 -24.11 31.08
N ASP A 92 -0.75 -25.24 31.77
CA ASP A 92 -1.45 -26.50 31.50
C ASP A 92 -2.99 -26.36 31.51
N ASP A 93 -3.52 -25.47 32.35
CA ASP A 93 -4.96 -25.15 32.43
C ASP A 93 -5.48 -24.29 31.26
N GLN A 94 -4.69 -24.08 30.21
CA GLN A 94 -4.95 -23.21 29.05
C GLN A 94 -5.08 -21.72 29.37
N ASN A 95 -4.87 -21.31 30.62
CA ASN A 95 -4.84 -19.91 31.00
C ASN A 95 -3.56 -19.24 30.53
N LEU A 96 -3.74 -18.12 29.82
CA LEU A 96 -2.68 -17.24 29.36
C LEU A 96 -2.31 -16.28 30.48
N PHE A 97 -1.02 -16.08 30.70
CA PHE A 97 -0.53 -15.08 31.64
C PHE A 97 0.73 -14.41 31.15
N LEU A 98 0.91 -13.16 31.56
CA LEU A 98 2.09 -12.37 31.27
C LEU A 98 3.08 -12.48 32.44
N SER A 99 4.37 -12.58 32.13
CA SER A 99 5.45 -12.66 33.10
C SER A 99 6.62 -11.76 32.69
N ILE A 100 7.46 -11.39 33.66
CA ILE A 100 8.71 -10.65 33.45
C ILE A 100 9.89 -11.63 33.25
N ILE A 101 9.71 -12.88 33.67
CA ILE A 101 10.77 -13.89 33.68
C ILE A 101 10.97 -14.46 32.27
N GLY A 102 12.23 -14.60 31.87
CA GLY A 102 12.60 -15.07 30.54
C GLY A 102 12.29 -16.56 30.31
N PRO A 103 12.27 -17.00 29.05
CA PRO A 103 11.89 -18.38 28.69
C PRO A 103 12.88 -19.44 29.20
N ASP A 104 14.13 -19.07 29.45
CA ASP A 104 15.15 -19.99 29.99
C ASP A 104 14.97 -20.30 31.49
N GLU A 105 14.24 -19.45 32.20
CA GLU A 105 14.08 -19.53 33.66
C GLU A 105 12.72 -20.13 34.07
N TRP A 106 11.88 -20.50 33.10
CA TRP A 106 10.51 -20.94 33.34
C TRP A 106 10.12 -22.14 32.46
N ASP A 107 9.54 -23.18 33.07
CA ASP A 107 9.21 -24.47 32.42
C ASP A 107 7.78 -24.50 31.85
N GLU A 108 7.30 -23.41 31.24
CA GLU A 108 5.96 -23.36 30.63
C GLU A 108 6.02 -23.02 29.15
N ILE A 109 4.90 -23.22 28.45
CA ILE A 109 4.82 -23.05 27.01
C ILE A 109 4.98 -21.57 26.67
N TYR A 110 6.16 -21.21 26.16
CA TYR A 110 6.48 -19.88 25.67
C TYR A 110 5.76 -19.60 24.33
N ILE A 111 4.96 -18.54 24.30
CA ILE A 111 4.25 -18.09 23.08
C ILE A 111 5.04 -17.00 22.37
N GLY A 112 5.55 -16.03 23.13
CA GLY A 112 6.24 -14.88 22.55
C GLY A 112 6.58 -13.80 23.56
N SER A 113 7.42 -12.87 23.13
CA SER A 113 7.83 -11.71 23.91
C SER A 113 7.17 -10.44 23.36
N PHE A 114 6.77 -9.57 24.26
CA PHE A 114 6.02 -8.37 23.96
C PHE A 114 6.55 -7.18 24.73
N ARG A 115 6.58 -6.02 24.08
CA ARG A 115 6.98 -4.75 24.68
C ARG A 115 5.79 -3.81 24.70
N LEU A 116 5.60 -3.10 25.82
CA LEU A 116 4.58 -2.07 25.92
C LEU A 116 5.09 -0.76 25.30
N ASP A 117 4.45 -0.31 24.23
CA ASP A 117 4.75 0.95 23.57
C ASP A 117 4.19 2.16 24.35
N SER A 118 4.63 3.36 23.99
CA SER A 118 4.20 4.64 24.55
C SER A 118 2.67 4.84 24.48
N ASN A 119 2.04 4.27 23.45
CA ASN A 119 0.60 4.37 23.20
C ASN A 119 -0.23 3.30 23.92
N ASP A 120 0.34 2.63 24.93
CA ASP A 120 -0.30 1.51 25.64
C ASP A 120 -0.74 0.42 24.66
N LYS A 121 0.16 0.08 23.72
CA LYS A 121 -0.02 -0.98 22.73
C LYS A 121 1.11 -1.98 22.87
N TRP A 122 0.78 -3.25 22.88
CA TRP A 122 1.75 -4.33 22.90
C TRP A 122 2.27 -4.63 21.50
N GLU A 123 3.59 -4.68 21.38
CA GLU A 123 4.29 -5.05 20.14
C GLU A 123 5.09 -6.32 20.37
N LYS A 124 4.94 -7.30 19.48
CA LYS A 124 5.72 -8.52 19.51
C LYS A 124 7.19 -8.19 19.21
N VAL A 125 8.08 -8.70 20.04
CA VAL A 125 9.54 -8.57 19.88
C VAL A 125 10.10 -9.95 19.57
N ASP A 126 10.88 -10.05 18.49
CA ASP A 126 11.71 -11.21 18.22
C ASP A 126 13.01 -11.04 19.01
N ILE A 127 13.30 -12.00 19.90
CA ILE A 127 14.49 -12.02 20.78
C ILE A 127 15.36 -13.20 20.37
#